data_AF-A0A838DMP5-F1
#
_entry.id   AF-A0A838DMP5-F1
#
_cell.length_a   1.000
_cell.length_b   1.000
_cell.length_c   1.000
_cell.angle_alpha   90.00
_cell.angle_beta   90.00
_cell.angle_gamma   90.00
#
_symmetry.space_group_name_H-M   'P 1'
#
loop_
_entity.id
_entity.type
_entity.pdbx_description
1 polymer ?
#
loop_
_entity_poly.entity_id
_entity_poly.type
_entity_poly.pdbx_seq_one_letter_code
_entity_poly.pdbx_strand_id
1 'polypeptide(L)'
;MSDRPYSQSDNQHEPARGDSQEELERLLREGTSFQSRDTSLPAPPYMHAHLADEDEDDEDIDVSTGGDVQGAFGLLAEGIQDLATAGVELGMGRYFACADYCNQGAEKSAQAVSLLRFGRRSPYDHDLRALGARVGAPADIQEEMASLTPFHPEAFYAVTPPEEADDSIDPEQANSYLQSARRVMRWARDLIFKETP
;
A
#
# COMPACT_ATOMS: atom_id res chain seq x y z
N MET A 1 39.40 8.99 -71.06
CA MET A 1 40.76 8.81 -70.50
C MET A 1 40.86 9.67 -69.26
N SER A 2 41.33 9.05 -68.18
CA SER A 2 42.03 9.64 -67.02
C SER A 2 41.25 10.26 -65.85
N ASP A 3 41.61 9.70 -64.68
CA ASP A 3 41.81 10.29 -63.35
C ASP A 3 40.66 10.32 -62.31
N ARG A 4 40.85 9.48 -61.26
CA ARG A 4 40.30 9.60 -59.89
C ARG A 4 41.19 10.59 -59.10
N PRO A 5 40.70 11.30 -58.05
CA PRO A 5 40.70 10.70 -56.69
C PRO A 5 39.61 11.16 -55.68
N TYR A 6 39.34 10.25 -54.73
CA TYR A 6 39.00 10.38 -53.30
C TYR A 6 38.19 11.57 -52.71
N SER A 7 37.10 11.24 -51.99
CA SER A 7 36.80 11.65 -50.59
C SER A 7 35.57 10.85 -50.08
N GLN A 8 35.76 9.75 -49.35
CA GLN A 8 35.64 9.60 -47.88
C GLN A 8 34.31 10.06 -47.25
N SER A 9 33.42 9.09 -46.96
CA SER A 9 32.82 8.90 -45.63
C SER A 9 31.98 7.62 -45.61
N ASP A 10 32.63 6.48 -45.34
CA ASP A 10 31.98 5.31 -44.77
C ASP A 10 31.62 5.66 -43.32
N ASN A 11 30.34 5.77 -43.02
CA ASN A 11 29.85 5.85 -41.66
C ASN A 11 29.25 4.49 -41.30
N GLN A 12 30.12 3.49 -41.14
CA GLN A 12 29.79 2.26 -40.44
C GLN A 12 29.79 2.58 -38.95
N HIS A 13 28.61 2.80 -38.38
CA HIS A 13 28.39 2.73 -36.94
C HIS A 13 28.11 1.27 -36.59
N GLU A 14 29.16 0.51 -36.31
CA GLU A 14 29.03 -0.73 -35.55
C GLU A 14 28.88 -0.39 -34.05
N PRO A 15 27.95 -1.03 -33.33
CA PRO A 15 27.75 -0.77 -31.91
C PRO A 15 28.87 -1.41 -31.08
N ALA A 16 29.52 -0.60 -30.25
CA ALA A 16 30.40 -1.05 -29.18
C ALA A 16 29.64 -2.03 -28.25
N ARG A 17 29.88 -3.33 -28.44
CA ARG A 17 29.31 -4.42 -27.64
C ARG A 17 30.36 -5.23 -26.87
N GLY A 18 31.59 -4.72 -26.76
CA GLY A 18 32.70 -5.41 -26.10
C GLY A 18 32.93 -5.03 -24.63
N ASP A 19 32.73 -3.76 -24.26
CA ASP A 19 33.25 -3.25 -22.97
C ASP A 19 32.37 -3.60 -21.76
N SER A 20 31.05 -3.75 -21.93
CA SER A 20 30.15 -3.89 -20.79
C SER A 20 30.17 -5.27 -20.15
N GLN A 21 30.60 -6.31 -20.88
CA GLN A 21 30.54 -7.69 -20.41
C GLN A 21 31.79 -8.06 -19.61
N GLU A 22 32.96 -7.59 -20.03
CA GLU A 22 34.21 -7.76 -19.27
C GLU A 22 34.19 -6.98 -17.95
N GLU A 23 33.55 -5.81 -17.93
CA GLU A 23 33.35 -5.03 -16.70
C GLU A 23 32.43 -5.75 -15.70
N LEU A 24 31.36 -6.39 -16.19
CA LEU A 24 30.44 -7.19 -15.39
C LEU A 24 31.10 -8.45 -14.83
N GLU A 25 31.90 -9.15 -15.65
CA GLU A 25 32.63 -10.34 -15.20
C GLU A 25 33.74 -10.00 -14.19
N ARG A 26 34.37 -8.83 -14.33
CA ARG A 26 35.34 -8.33 -13.35
C ARG A 26 34.67 -8.01 -12.01
N LEU A 27 33.52 -7.32 -12.03
CA LEU A 27 32.75 -6.99 -10.82
C LEU A 27 32.26 -8.24 -10.07
N LEU A 28 31.90 -9.30 -10.79
CA LEU A 28 31.47 -10.58 -10.19
C LEU A 28 32.63 -11.40 -9.62
N ARG A 29 33.83 -11.32 -10.20
CA ARG A 29 35.02 -12.05 -9.69
C ARG A 29 35.72 -11.35 -8.54
N GLU A 30 35.80 -10.03 -8.56
CA GLU A 30 36.60 -9.27 -7.59
C GLU A 30 35.84 -8.98 -6.29
N GLY A 31 34.52 -9.15 -6.27
CA GLY A 31 33.68 -8.87 -5.11
C GLY A 31 33.68 -7.37 -4.80
N THR A 32 32.54 -6.72 -4.98
CA THR A 32 32.41 -5.29 -4.68
C THR A 32 32.59 -5.06 -3.17
N SER A 33 33.76 -4.57 -2.76
CA SER A 33 33.97 -4.02 -1.43
C SER A 33 33.21 -2.71 -1.32
N PHE A 34 31.99 -2.78 -0.76
CA PHE A 34 31.29 -1.59 -0.33
C PHE A 34 31.93 -1.11 0.96
N GLN A 35 32.55 0.08 0.93
CA GLN A 35 32.83 0.82 2.15
C GLN A 35 31.49 1.10 2.82
N SER A 36 31.27 0.48 3.98
CA SER A 36 30.12 0.72 4.84
C SER A 36 30.07 2.20 5.22
N ARG A 37 29.23 2.96 4.51
CA ARG A 37 28.58 4.13 5.11
C ARG A 37 27.45 3.58 5.97
N ASP A 38 27.47 3.92 7.25
CA ASP A 38 26.34 3.71 8.15
C ASP A 38 25.09 4.37 7.55
N THR A 39 24.28 3.55 6.91
CA THR A 39 22.89 3.83 6.61
C THR A 39 22.10 2.66 7.16
N SER A 40 21.66 2.81 8.40
CA SER A 40 20.65 1.95 9.01
C SER A 40 19.47 1.86 8.05
N LEU A 41 19.23 0.67 7.51
CA LEU A 41 18.03 0.35 6.75
C LEU A 41 16.81 0.49 7.68
N PRO A 42 15.68 1.08 7.24
CA PRO A 42 14.46 1.02 8.01
C PRO A 42 13.96 -0.44 8.05
N ALA A 43 13.77 -0.95 9.26
CA ALA A 43 13.16 -2.25 9.52
C ALA A 43 11.70 -2.28 9.01
N PRO A 44 11.16 -3.46 8.66
CA PRO A 44 9.75 -3.60 8.31
C PRO A 44 8.89 -3.24 9.53
N PRO A 45 7.79 -2.48 9.38
CA PRO A 45 6.99 -2.07 10.53
C PRO A 45 5.98 -3.17 10.85
N TYR A 46 6.37 -4.16 11.66
CA TYR A 46 5.40 -4.96 12.41
C TYR A 46 5.87 -5.20 13.85
N MET A 47 4.97 -4.81 14.76
CA MET A 47 4.77 -5.24 16.16
C MET A 47 5.41 -4.48 17.34
N HIS A 48 4.49 -3.81 18.05
CA HIS A 48 4.29 -3.65 19.49
C HIS A 48 5.06 -2.60 20.33
N ALA A 49 4.23 -1.65 20.76
CA ALA A 49 4.30 -0.74 21.90
C ALA A 49 4.94 -1.28 23.19
N HIS A 50 5.65 -0.38 23.89
CA HIS A 50 5.57 -0.24 25.34
C HIS A 50 6.08 1.16 25.79
N LEU A 51 5.13 1.94 26.36
CA LEU A 51 5.21 2.82 27.56
C LEU A 51 6.23 3.97 27.56
N ALA A 52 5.78 5.23 27.47
CA ALA A 52 5.24 6.10 28.54
C ALA A 52 6.35 6.90 29.25
N ASP A 53 6.38 8.20 28.98
CA ASP A 53 6.60 9.29 29.94
C ASP A 53 6.75 10.60 29.15
N GLU A 54 5.65 11.34 29.00
CA GLU A 54 5.68 12.81 28.92
C GLU A 54 4.42 13.33 29.64
N ASP A 55 4.64 13.79 30.88
CA ASP A 55 3.77 14.72 31.60
C ASP A 55 3.78 16.09 30.87
N GLU A 56 2.78 16.93 31.20
CA GLU A 56 2.62 18.36 30.84
C GLU A 56 1.97 18.56 29.45
N ASP A 57 0.77 19.15 29.27
CA ASP A 57 0.01 20.11 30.06
C ASP A 57 -1.50 19.97 29.77
N ASP A 58 -2.32 20.20 30.80
CA ASP A 58 -3.75 20.50 30.70
C ASP A 58 -3.94 21.81 29.91
N GLU A 59 -4.02 21.72 28.59
CA GLU A 59 -4.76 22.71 27.81
C GLU A 59 -6.13 22.11 27.50
N ASP A 60 -7.17 22.73 28.06
CA ASP A 60 -8.56 22.57 27.63
C ASP A 60 -8.66 22.93 26.13
N ILE A 61 -8.26 22.00 25.27
CA ILE A 61 -8.48 22.07 23.84
C ILE A 61 -9.99 21.97 23.70
N ASP A 62 -10.60 23.10 23.33
CA ASP A 62 -11.93 23.18 22.78
C ASP A 62 -12.02 22.14 21.67
N VAL A 63 -12.50 20.94 22.01
CA VAL A 63 -12.58 19.81 21.10
C VAL A 63 -13.63 20.23 20.11
N SER A 64 -13.17 20.79 18.99
CA SER A 64 -14.02 21.15 17.88
C SER A 64 -14.88 19.92 17.61
N THR A 65 -16.16 20.02 17.91
CA THR A 65 -17.14 18.96 17.67
C THR A 65 -17.40 18.77 16.18
N GLY A 66 -16.59 19.41 15.32
CA GLY A 66 -16.56 19.26 13.88
C GLY A 66 -15.62 18.14 13.43
N GLY A 67 -15.98 17.51 12.32
CA GLY A 67 -15.12 16.54 11.65
C GLY A 67 -13.78 17.10 11.18
N ASP A 68 -12.81 16.21 11.03
CA ASP A 68 -11.51 16.49 10.39
C ASP A 68 -11.60 16.16 8.90
N VAL A 69 -12.07 17.13 8.12
CA VAL A 69 -12.23 17.01 6.67
C VAL A 69 -10.88 16.79 5.98
N GLN A 70 -9.83 17.51 6.40
CA GLN A 70 -8.51 17.41 5.76
C GLN A 70 -7.90 16.04 6.02
N GLY A 71 -7.96 15.56 7.26
CA GLY A 71 -7.53 14.21 7.62
C GLY A 71 -8.35 13.14 6.90
N ALA A 72 -9.67 13.33 6.73
CA ALA A 72 -10.51 12.43 5.97
C ALA A 72 -10.07 12.31 4.50
N PHE A 73 -9.76 13.43 3.82
CA PHE A 73 -9.23 13.39 2.46
C PHE A 73 -7.85 12.74 2.37
N GLY A 74 -6.95 13.07 3.30
CA GLY A 74 -5.61 12.47 3.34
C GLY A 74 -5.68 10.96 3.49
N LEU A 75 -6.50 10.49 4.44
CA LEU A 75 -6.63 9.05 4.72
C LEU A 75 -7.38 8.29 3.62
N LEU A 76 -8.36 8.93 2.98
CA LEU A 76 -9.01 8.36 1.79
C LEU A 76 -8.00 8.22 0.62
N ALA A 77 -7.10 9.20 0.45
CA ALA A 77 -6.07 9.14 -0.59
C ALA A 77 -5.09 7.97 -0.35
N GLU A 78 -4.67 7.75 0.89
CA GLU A 78 -3.89 6.57 1.27
C GLU A 78 -4.65 5.27 0.95
N GLY A 79 -5.94 5.18 1.32
CA GLY A 79 -6.75 4.00 1.01
C GLY A 79 -6.93 3.76 -0.49
N ILE A 80 -6.99 4.81 -1.31
CA ILE A 80 -6.99 4.70 -2.78
C ILE A 80 -5.66 4.15 -3.30
N GLN A 81 -4.55 4.59 -2.71
CA GLN A 81 -3.22 4.08 -3.07
C GLN A 81 -3.09 2.59 -2.74
N ASP A 82 -3.60 2.14 -1.59
CA ASP A 82 -3.62 0.72 -1.24
C ASP A 82 -4.42 -0.10 -2.26
N LEU A 83 -5.60 0.37 -2.68
CA LEU A 83 -6.40 -0.33 -3.71
C LEU A 83 -5.74 -0.34 -5.09
N ALA A 84 -4.96 0.69 -5.42
CA ALA A 84 -4.16 0.69 -6.64
C ALA A 84 -3.07 -0.39 -6.56
N THR A 85 -2.38 -0.49 -5.42
CA THR A 85 -1.39 -1.52 -5.16
C THR A 85 -2.02 -2.92 -5.19
N ALA A 86 -3.18 -3.13 -4.56
CA ALA A 86 -3.91 -4.39 -4.61
C ALA A 86 -4.17 -4.86 -6.06
N GLY A 87 -4.54 -3.94 -6.95
CA GLY A 87 -4.73 -4.24 -8.36
C GLY A 87 -3.45 -4.67 -9.08
N VAL A 88 -2.29 -4.12 -8.69
CA VAL A 88 -0.99 -4.53 -9.21
C VAL A 88 -0.61 -5.92 -8.71
N GLU A 89 -0.77 -6.18 -7.41
CA GLU A 89 -0.45 -7.47 -6.81
C GLU A 89 -1.31 -8.61 -7.40
N LEU A 90 -2.60 -8.35 -7.65
CA LEU A 90 -3.48 -9.27 -8.37
C LEU A 90 -2.91 -9.63 -9.76
N GLY A 91 -2.43 -8.64 -10.50
CA GLY A 91 -1.84 -8.84 -11.83
C GLY A 91 -0.49 -9.59 -11.80
N MET A 92 0.22 -9.53 -10.67
CA MET A 92 1.48 -10.26 -10.46
C MET A 92 1.28 -11.67 -9.92
N GLY A 93 0.04 -12.07 -9.63
CA GLY A 93 -0.26 -13.38 -9.04
C GLY A 93 0.03 -13.48 -7.53
N ARG A 94 0.16 -12.33 -6.85
CA ARG A 94 0.39 -12.24 -5.40
C ARG A 94 -0.94 -12.02 -4.69
N TYR A 95 -1.71 -13.09 -4.58
CA TYR A 95 -3.11 -13.05 -4.18
C TYR A 95 -3.30 -12.68 -2.70
N PHE A 96 -2.41 -13.12 -1.82
CA PHE A 96 -2.45 -12.67 -0.42
C PHE A 96 -2.10 -11.21 -0.28
N ALA A 97 -1.04 -10.74 -0.95
CA ALA A 97 -0.68 -9.32 -0.94
C ALA A 97 -1.84 -8.46 -1.49
N CYS A 98 -2.53 -8.91 -2.54
CA CYS A 98 -3.75 -8.27 -3.02
C CYS A 98 -4.82 -8.19 -1.91
N ALA A 99 -5.10 -9.29 -1.21
CA ALA A 99 -6.13 -9.34 -0.18
C ALA A 99 -5.79 -8.48 1.06
N ASP A 100 -4.53 -8.43 1.47
CA ASP A 100 -4.03 -7.55 2.53
C ASP A 100 -4.21 -6.07 2.16
N TYR A 101 -3.76 -5.65 0.97
CA TYR A 101 -4.00 -4.27 0.52
C TYR A 101 -5.49 -3.94 0.37
N CYS A 102 -6.34 -4.92 0.06
CA CYS A 102 -7.80 -4.73 0.07
C CYS A 102 -8.32 -4.48 1.50
N ASN A 103 -7.83 -5.23 2.49
CA ASN A 103 -8.13 -5.02 3.90
C ASN A 103 -7.70 -3.61 4.34
N GLN A 104 -6.45 -3.23 4.08
CA GLN A 104 -5.90 -1.91 4.41
C GLN A 104 -6.68 -0.76 3.74
N GLY A 105 -6.98 -0.90 2.45
CA GLY A 105 -7.76 0.10 1.71
C GLY A 105 -9.17 0.28 2.28
N ALA A 106 -9.82 -0.81 2.71
CA ALA A 106 -11.11 -0.77 3.38
C ALA A 106 -11.03 -0.16 4.79
N GLU A 107 -10.00 -0.49 5.58
CA GLU A 107 -9.75 0.10 6.89
C GLU A 107 -9.58 1.61 6.79
N LYS A 108 -8.64 2.08 5.95
CA LYS A 108 -8.36 3.50 5.78
C LYS A 108 -9.58 4.25 5.25
N SER A 109 -10.36 3.64 4.36
CA SER A 109 -11.64 4.21 3.90
C SER A 109 -12.64 4.42 5.04
N ALA A 110 -12.80 3.44 5.94
CA ALA A 110 -13.69 3.57 7.09
C ALA A 110 -13.14 4.55 8.14
N GLN A 111 -11.83 4.56 8.37
CA GLN A 111 -11.17 5.53 9.26
C GLN A 111 -11.28 6.96 8.73
N ALA A 112 -11.27 7.17 7.41
CA ALA A 112 -11.52 8.47 6.81
C ALA A 112 -12.95 8.97 7.11
N VAL A 113 -13.94 8.07 7.08
CA VAL A 113 -15.31 8.39 7.52
C VAL A 113 -15.35 8.71 9.03
N SER A 114 -14.53 8.03 9.84
CA SER A 114 -14.40 8.33 11.27
C SER A 114 -13.87 9.74 11.51
N LEU A 115 -12.81 10.14 10.79
CA LEU A 115 -12.27 11.50 10.83
C LEU A 115 -13.32 12.53 10.41
N LEU A 116 -14.03 12.28 9.30
CA LEU A 116 -15.10 13.16 8.81
C LEU A 116 -16.22 13.36 9.83
N ARG A 117 -16.62 12.30 10.56
CA ARG A 117 -17.78 12.36 11.46
C ARG A 117 -17.44 12.78 12.88
N PHE A 118 -16.26 12.42 13.35
CA PHE A 118 -15.91 12.48 14.77
C PHE A 118 -14.62 13.26 15.04
N GLY A 119 -13.92 13.73 14.00
CA GLY A 119 -12.66 14.47 14.14
C GLY A 119 -11.48 13.60 14.59
N ARG A 120 -11.64 12.28 14.66
CA ARG A 120 -10.62 11.34 15.12
C ARG A 120 -10.78 9.97 14.48
N ARG A 121 -9.70 9.19 14.46
CA ARG A 121 -9.75 7.77 14.07
C ARG A 121 -10.51 6.96 15.12
N SER A 122 -11.25 5.95 14.66
CA SER A 122 -11.83 4.95 15.56
C SER A 122 -10.73 4.02 16.06
N PRO A 123 -10.80 3.56 17.32
CA PRO A 123 -9.96 2.46 17.78
C PRO A 123 -10.08 1.28 16.80
N TYR A 124 -8.99 0.59 16.48
CA TYR A 124 -9.04 -0.54 15.56
C TYR A 124 -8.41 -1.77 16.22
N ASP A 125 -9.15 -2.87 16.15
CA ASP A 125 -8.89 -4.17 16.76
C ASP A 125 -8.79 -5.27 15.69
N HIS A 126 -8.38 -4.89 14.47
CA HIS A 126 -8.30 -5.77 13.31
C HIS A 126 -9.64 -6.30 12.76
N ASP A 127 -10.78 -5.94 13.36
CA ASP A 127 -12.12 -6.27 12.86
C ASP A 127 -12.74 -5.13 12.04
N LEU A 128 -12.75 -5.30 10.72
CA LEU A 128 -13.36 -4.35 9.79
C LEU A 128 -14.89 -4.28 9.90
N ARG A 129 -15.59 -5.36 10.24
CA ARG A 129 -17.05 -5.31 10.44
C ARG A 129 -17.38 -4.42 11.64
N ALA A 130 -16.67 -4.61 12.74
CA ALA A 130 -16.83 -3.79 13.94
C ALA A 130 -16.46 -2.32 13.68
N LEU A 131 -15.41 -2.07 12.90
CA LEU A 131 -15.07 -0.71 12.46
C LEU A 131 -16.18 -0.09 11.61
N GLY A 132 -16.69 -0.81 10.61
CA GLY A 132 -17.80 -0.38 9.75
C GLY A 132 -19.06 -0.02 10.55
N ALA A 133 -19.44 -0.86 11.51
CA ALA A 133 -20.57 -0.60 12.40
C ALA A 133 -20.37 0.68 13.22
N ARG A 134 -19.17 0.89 13.78
CA ARG A 134 -18.83 2.08 14.59
C ARG A 134 -18.92 3.38 13.79
N VAL A 135 -18.47 3.35 12.54
CA VAL A 135 -18.54 4.53 11.66
C VAL A 135 -19.89 4.68 10.97
N GLY A 136 -20.86 3.81 11.23
CA GLY A 136 -22.22 3.89 10.68
C GLY A 136 -22.31 3.47 9.21
N ALA A 137 -21.52 2.49 8.77
CA ALA A 137 -21.66 1.88 7.46
C ALA A 137 -22.98 1.09 7.36
N PRO A 138 -23.65 1.05 6.20
CA PRO A 138 -24.83 0.21 5.99
C PRO A 138 -24.47 -1.28 6.01
N ALA A 139 -25.46 -2.15 6.24
CA ALA A 139 -25.24 -3.57 6.50
C ALA A 139 -24.52 -4.30 5.36
N ASP A 140 -24.83 -3.96 4.11
CA ASP A 140 -24.16 -4.49 2.92
C ASP A 140 -22.67 -4.13 2.91
N ILE A 141 -22.32 -2.88 3.24
CA ILE A 141 -20.91 -2.46 3.34
C ILE A 141 -20.21 -3.14 4.52
N GLN A 142 -20.91 -3.36 5.63
CA GLN A 142 -20.37 -4.13 6.76
C GLN A 142 -20.08 -5.60 6.37
N GLU A 143 -20.89 -6.20 5.50
CA GLU A 143 -20.64 -7.54 4.96
C GLU A 143 -19.42 -7.58 4.06
N GLU A 144 -19.25 -6.58 3.18
CA GLU A 144 -18.03 -6.44 2.37
C GLU A 144 -16.79 -6.31 3.27
N MET A 145 -16.84 -5.45 4.29
CA MET A 145 -15.76 -5.28 5.26
C MET A 145 -15.45 -6.58 6.02
N ALA A 146 -16.49 -7.32 6.44
CA ALA A 146 -16.31 -8.60 7.13
C ALA A 146 -15.57 -9.63 6.28
N SER A 147 -15.82 -9.65 4.97
CA SER A 147 -15.13 -10.56 4.05
C SER A 147 -13.63 -10.28 3.96
N LEU A 148 -13.21 -9.04 4.27
CA LEU A 148 -11.82 -8.60 4.19
C LEU A 148 -11.06 -8.74 5.53
N THR A 149 -11.78 -8.79 6.67
CA THR A 149 -11.19 -8.93 8.03
C THR A 149 -10.10 -10.00 8.13
N PRO A 150 -10.25 -11.22 7.56
CA PRO A 150 -9.26 -12.28 7.74
C PRO A 150 -7.86 -11.98 7.18
N PHE A 151 -7.73 -11.00 6.28
CA PHE A 151 -6.48 -10.74 5.56
C PHE A 151 -5.56 -9.73 6.21
N HIS A 152 -5.89 -9.25 7.42
CA HIS A 152 -4.89 -8.54 8.21
C HIS A 152 -3.71 -9.51 8.51
N PRO A 153 -2.44 -9.13 8.24
CA PRO A 153 -1.31 -10.05 8.31
C PRO A 153 -1.16 -10.77 9.65
N GLU A 154 -1.45 -10.10 10.77
CA GLU A 154 -1.41 -10.74 12.09
C GLU A 154 -2.41 -11.89 12.21
N ALA A 155 -3.65 -11.68 11.76
CA ALA A 155 -4.71 -12.69 11.85
C ALA A 155 -4.47 -13.82 10.83
N PHE A 156 -4.00 -13.47 9.64
CA PHE A 156 -3.77 -14.43 8.57
C PHE A 156 -2.57 -15.33 8.87
N TYR A 157 -1.42 -14.74 9.23
CA TYR A 157 -0.21 -15.50 9.50
C TYR A 157 -0.24 -16.28 10.82
N ALA A 158 -1.23 -16.03 11.68
CA ALA A 158 -1.48 -16.88 12.84
C ALA A 158 -1.90 -18.31 12.44
N VAL A 159 -2.47 -18.49 11.24
CA VAL A 159 -3.01 -19.77 10.76
C VAL A 159 -2.44 -20.26 9.43
N THR A 160 -1.83 -19.35 8.65
CA THR A 160 -1.23 -19.67 7.33
C THR A 160 0.24 -19.23 7.32
N PRO A 161 1.21 -20.14 7.13
CA PRO A 161 2.61 -19.73 6.99
C PRO A 161 2.85 -18.80 5.78
N PRO A 162 3.80 -17.84 5.84
CA PRO A 162 4.06 -16.92 4.73
C PRO A 162 4.34 -17.59 3.39
N GLU A 163 5.02 -18.74 3.40
CA GLU A 163 5.35 -19.51 2.21
C GLU A 163 4.13 -20.16 1.52
N GLU A 164 3.00 -20.30 2.23
CA GLU A 164 1.76 -20.89 1.72
C GLU A 164 0.69 -19.83 1.41
N ALA A 165 0.96 -18.56 1.73
CA ALA A 165 -0.06 -17.50 1.72
C ALA A 165 -0.67 -17.28 0.33
N ASP A 166 0.15 -17.14 -0.71
CA ASP A 166 -0.34 -16.93 -2.08
C ASP A 166 -0.98 -18.20 -2.68
N ASP A 167 -0.62 -19.40 -2.21
CA ASP A 167 -1.23 -20.65 -2.67
C ASP A 167 -2.60 -20.90 -2.04
N SER A 168 -2.90 -20.24 -0.92
CA SER A 168 -4.16 -20.40 -0.17
C SER A 168 -5.32 -19.58 -0.73
N ILE A 169 -5.05 -18.62 -1.63
CA ILE A 169 -6.04 -17.73 -2.24
C ILE A 169 -5.92 -17.84 -3.76
N ASP A 170 -7.03 -18.14 -4.43
CA ASP A 170 -7.04 -18.22 -5.90
C ASP A 170 -7.29 -16.83 -6.56
N PRO A 171 -7.05 -16.68 -7.88
CA PRO A 171 -7.21 -15.41 -8.57
C PRO A 171 -8.66 -14.86 -8.54
N GLU A 172 -9.66 -15.75 -8.53
CA GLU A 172 -11.07 -15.37 -8.53
C GLU A 172 -11.47 -14.81 -7.18
N GLN A 173 -11.00 -15.43 -6.09
CA GLN A 173 -11.15 -14.96 -4.72
C GLN A 173 -10.47 -13.60 -4.53
N ALA A 174 -9.20 -13.47 -4.93
CA ALA A 174 -8.47 -12.21 -4.83
C ALA A 174 -9.16 -11.07 -5.59
N ASN A 175 -9.65 -11.34 -6.81
CA ASN A 175 -10.45 -10.38 -7.54
C ASN A 175 -11.77 -10.03 -6.84
N SER A 176 -12.43 -10.99 -6.20
CA SER A 176 -13.63 -10.73 -5.39
C SER A 176 -13.33 -9.77 -4.24
N TYR A 177 -12.25 -9.98 -3.50
CA TYR A 177 -11.82 -9.09 -2.42
C TYR A 177 -11.54 -7.67 -2.91
N LEU A 178 -10.90 -7.55 -4.09
CA LEU A 178 -10.69 -6.26 -4.73
C LEU A 178 -12.02 -5.56 -5.07
N GLN A 179 -13.04 -6.29 -5.53
CA GLN A 179 -14.37 -5.70 -5.77
C GLN A 179 -15.05 -5.29 -4.46
N SER A 180 -14.94 -6.08 -3.40
CA SER A 180 -15.44 -5.77 -2.06
C SER A 180 -14.82 -4.48 -1.52
N ALA A 181 -13.49 -4.37 -1.54
CA ALA A 181 -12.80 -3.19 -1.05
C ALA A 181 -13.12 -1.94 -1.89
N ARG A 182 -13.30 -2.08 -3.21
CA ARG A 182 -13.81 -1.00 -4.08
C ARG A 182 -15.23 -0.57 -3.75
N ARG A 183 -16.09 -1.45 -3.24
CA ARG A 183 -17.44 -1.06 -2.77
C ARG A 183 -17.34 -0.22 -1.50
N VAL A 184 -16.51 -0.63 -0.54
CA VAL A 184 -16.25 0.12 0.70
C VAL A 184 -15.67 1.50 0.40
N MET A 185 -14.65 1.59 -0.47
CA MET A 185 -14.04 2.88 -0.83
C MET A 185 -15.03 3.81 -1.51
N ARG A 186 -15.86 3.30 -2.45
CA ARG A 186 -16.88 4.13 -3.12
C ARG A 186 -17.89 4.69 -2.13
N TRP A 187 -18.34 3.87 -1.17
CA TRP A 187 -19.21 4.32 -0.10
C TRP A 187 -18.56 5.45 0.73
N ALA A 188 -17.32 5.26 1.20
CA ALA A 188 -16.61 6.26 2.00
C ALA A 188 -16.38 7.55 1.23
N ARG A 189 -15.89 7.46 -0.01
CA ARG A 189 -15.69 8.58 -0.92
C ARG A 189 -16.98 9.36 -1.12
N ASP A 190 -18.09 8.69 -1.40
CA ASP A 190 -19.35 9.36 -1.66
C ASP A 190 -19.86 10.13 -0.43
N LEU A 191 -19.56 9.70 0.80
CA LEU A 191 -19.85 10.48 2.00
C LEU A 191 -18.94 11.72 2.09
N ILE A 192 -17.62 11.52 2.00
CA ILE A 192 -16.63 12.59 2.14
C ILE A 192 -16.89 13.71 1.13
N PHE A 193 -17.16 13.40 -0.13
CA PHE A 193 -17.40 14.41 -1.17
C PHE A 193 -18.81 15.02 -1.12
N LYS A 194 -19.80 14.41 -0.46
CA LYS A 194 -21.15 14.98 -0.31
C LYS A 194 -21.32 15.81 0.95
N GLU A 195 -20.62 15.44 2.02
CA GLU A 195 -20.72 16.09 3.33
C GLU A 195 -19.71 17.24 3.49
N THR A 196 -18.78 17.41 2.54
CA THR A 196 -17.91 18.59 2.47
C THR A 196 -18.55 19.67 1.59
N PRO A 197 -18.74 20.91 2.08
CA PRO A 197 -19.36 22.02 1.34
C PRO A 197 -18.52 22.55 0.16
#